data_AF-A0A7Y5SU79-F1
#
_entry.id   AF-A0A7Y5SU79-F1
#
_cell.length_a   1.000
_cell.length_b   1.000
_cell.length_c   1.000
_cell.angle_alpha   90.00
_cell.angle_beta   90.00
_cell.angle_gamma   90.00
#
_symmetry.space_group_name_H-M   'P 1'
#
loop_
_entity.id
_entity.type
_entity.pdbx_description
1 polymer ?
#
loop_
_entity_poly.entity_id
_entity_poly.type
_entity_poly.pdbx_seq_one_letter_code
_entity_poly.pdbx_strand_id
1 'polypeptide(L)'
;MTKDNSPHPGTDCEARLRALLGVAAQQLARIEEIASGLDALIDQDAPETLLAALDDRQAIINDLLAQAPALEEAIDAWKAQPHPRDAMLDDQLRSLARAFEAVASSDAPALRRCEVARDAALSELTGLARAVVATKAYGAEPPQGPRFQDMEG
;
A
#
# COMPACT_ATOMS: atom_id res chain seq x y z
N MET A 1 -36.61 -45.49 -9.67
CA MET A 1 -35.42 -45.15 -8.86
C MET A 1 -35.11 -43.69 -9.07
N THR A 2 -35.73 -42.82 -8.28
CA THR A 2 -35.48 -41.38 -8.29
C THR A 2 -34.16 -41.12 -7.59
N LYS A 3 -33.18 -40.58 -8.33
CA LYS A 3 -31.95 -40.03 -7.73
C LYS A 3 -32.38 -38.81 -6.91
N ASP A 4 -32.16 -38.90 -5.60
CA ASP A 4 -32.34 -37.80 -4.68
C ASP A 4 -31.29 -36.73 -4.99
N ASN A 5 -31.70 -35.69 -5.73
CA ASN A 5 -30.89 -34.52 -6.10
C ASN A 5 -30.97 -33.46 -4.99
N SER A 6 -31.00 -33.88 -3.73
CA SER A 6 -30.93 -32.96 -2.61
C SER A 6 -29.54 -32.31 -2.59
N PRO A 7 -29.43 -30.96 -2.61
CA PRO A 7 -28.14 -30.28 -2.49
C PRO A 7 -27.50 -30.74 -1.18
N HIS A 8 -26.32 -31.36 -1.27
CA HIS A 8 -25.60 -31.77 -0.07
C HIS A 8 -25.16 -30.50 0.66
N PRO A 9 -25.56 -30.28 1.92
CA PRO A 9 -25.19 -29.08 2.67
C PRO A 9 -23.66 -28.92 2.82
N GLY A 10 -22.91 -30.01 2.64
CA GLY A 10 -21.45 -29.99 2.59
C GLY A 10 -20.87 -29.25 1.37
N THR A 11 -21.45 -29.47 0.18
CA THR A 11 -20.97 -28.87 -1.07
C THR A 11 -21.20 -27.36 -1.14
N ASP A 12 -22.27 -26.85 -0.53
CA ASP A 12 -22.57 -25.41 -0.56
C ASP A 12 -21.64 -24.60 0.36
N CYS A 13 -21.30 -25.16 1.53
CA CYS A 13 -20.34 -24.56 2.45
C CYS A 13 -18.93 -24.52 1.87
N GLU A 14 -18.45 -25.62 1.28
CA GLU A 14 -17.15 -25.65 0.63
C GLU A 14 -17.07 -24.72 -0.58
N ALA A 15 -18.13 -24.64 -1.40
CA ALA A 15 -18.18 -23.73 -2.53
C ALA A 15 -18.10 -22.27 -2.08
N ARG A 16 -18.82 -21.90 -1.02
CA ARG A 16 -18.75 -20.57 -0.41
C ARG A 16 -17.33 -20.27 0.09
N LEU A 17 -16.71 -21.21 0.81
CA LEU A 17 -15.35 -21.04 1.32
C LEU A 17 -14.34 -20.88 0.18
N ARG A 18 -14.38 -21.74 -0.86
CA ARG A 18 -13.50 -21.62 -2.03
C ARG A 18 -13.67 -20.27 -2.75
N ALA A 19 -14.89 -19.77 -2.87
CA ALA A 19 -15.14 -18.46 -3.48
C ALA A 19 -14.49 -17.34 -2.67
N LEU A 20 -14.70 -17.31 -1.35
CA LEU A 20 -14.10 -16.29 -0.48
C LEU A 20 -12.56 -16.38 -0.46
N LEU A 21 -12.00 -17.59 -0.43
CA LEU A 21 -10.55 -17.80 -0.53
C LEU A 21 -10.00 -17.33 -1.87
N GLY A 22 -10.71 -17.58 -2.97
CA GLY A 22 -10.32 -17.13 -4.31
C GLY A 22 -10.27 -15.60 -4.42
N VAL A 23 -11.26 -14.91 -3.86
CA VAL A 23 -11.29 -13.43 -3.81
C VAL A 23 -10.14 -12.90 -2.95
N ALA A 24 -9.96 -13.44 -1.74
CA ALA A 24 -8.89 -12.99 -0.84
C ALA A 24 -7.49 -13.22 -1.45
N ALA A 25 -7.28 -14.35 -2.13
CA ALA A 25 -6.01 -14.63 -2.80
C ALA A 25 -5.72 -13.65 -3.95
N GLN A 26 -6.72 -13.29 -4.75
CA GLN A 26 -6.57 -12.28 -5.80
C GLN A 26 -6.25 -10.90 -5.24
N GLN A 27 -6.91 -10.51 -4.15
CA GLN A 27 -6.66 -9.24 -3.46
C GLN A 27 -5.23 -9.18 -2.90
N LEU A 28 -4.75 -10.26 -2.28
CA LEU A 28 -3.36 -10.34 -1.79
C LEU A 28 -2.34 -10.29 -2.93
N ALA A 29 -2.59 -11.00 -4.04
CA ALA A 29 -1.73 -10.92 -5.22
C ALA A 29 -1.67 -9.49 -5.77
N ARG A 30 -2.79 -8.77 -5.78
CA ARG A 30 -2.83 -7.37 -6.20
C ARG A 30 -2.03 -6.45 -5.26
N ILE A 31 -2.08 -6.69 -3.95
CA ILE A 31 -1.24 -5.96 -2.97
C ILE A 31 0.24 -6.20 -3.26
N GLU A 32 0.63 -7.44 -3.55
CA GLU A 32 2.02 -7.78 -3.87
C GLU A 32 2.49 -7.14 -5.19
N GLU A 33 1.65 -7.14 -6.23
CA GLU A 33 1.93 -6.42 -7.48
C GLU A 33 2.20 -4.94 -7.22
N ILE A 34 1.34 -4.28 -6.44
CA ILE A 34 1.53 -2.87 -6.09
C ILE A 34 2.85 -2.70 -5.34
N ALA A 35 3.09 -3.52 -4.30
CA ALA A 35 4.31 -3.45 -3.49
C ALA A 35 5.59 -3.58 -4.33
N SER A 36 5.61 -4.50 -5.30
CA SER A 36 6.74 -4.69 -6.21
C SER A 36 7.03 -3.47 -7.10
N GLY A 37 6.01 -2.66 -7.39
CA GLY A 37 6.12 -1.44 -8.20
C GLY A 37 6.48 -0.18 -7.42
N LEU A 38 6.33 -0.17 -6.09
CA LEU A 38 6.53 1.04 -5.27
C LEU A 38 7.97 1.57 -5.35
N ASP A 39 8.96 0.68 -5.33
CA ASP A 39 10.37 1.08 -5.41
C ASP A 39 10.67 1.83 -6.72
N ALA A 40 10.12 1.36 -7.84
CA ALA A 40 10.30 2.00 -9.14
C ALA A 40 9.61 3.37 -9.20
N LEU A 41 8.46 3.53 -8.54
CA LEU A 41 7.75 4.81 -8.46
C LEU A 41 8.50 5.84 -7.60
N ILE A 42 9.14 5.38 -6.51
CA ILE A 42 10.02 6.22 -5.69
C ILE A 42 11.21 6.71 -6.52
N ASP A 43 11.85 5.80 -7.29
CA ASP A 43 13.02 6.14 -8.10
C ASP A 43 12.69 7.07 -9.30
N GLN A 44 11.43 7.11 -9.73
CA GLN A 44 10.94 7.97 -10.80
C GLN A 44 10.55 9.38 -10.35
N ASP A 45 10.62 9.69 -9.05
CA ASP A 45 10.18 10.96 -8.47
C ASP A 45 8.74 11.34 -8.89
N ALA A 46 7.85 10.33 -8.89
CA ALA A 46 6.45 10.46 -9.29
C ALA A 46 5.51 10.36 -8.06
N PRO A 47 5.46 11.37 -7.19
CA PRO A 47 4.78 11.28 -5.89
C PRO A 47 3.27 11.12 -6.02
N GLU A 48 2.63 11.71 -7.04
CA GLU A 48 1.18 11.57 -7.27
C GLU A 48 0.80 10.13 -7.62
N THR A 49 1.57 9.50 -8.52
CA THR A 49 1.39 8.09 -8.91
C THR A 49 1.66 7.15 -7.74
N LEU A 50 2.69 7.46 -6.94
CA LEU A 50 2.99 6.70 -5.73
C LEU A 50 1.84 6.75 -4.72
N LEU A 51 1.29 7.94 -4.47
CA LEU A 51 0.14 8.11 -3.55
C LEU A 51 -1.10 7.38 -4.06
N ALA A 52 -1.41 7.47 -5.36
CA ALA A 52 -2.53 6.73 -5.95
C ALA A 52 -2.39 5.21 -5.78
N ALA A 53 -1.18 4.67 -5.99
CA ALA A 53 -0.90 3.25 -5.78
C ALA A 53 -1.05 2.82 -4.30
N LEU A 54 -0.68 3.69 -3.36
CA LEU A 54 -0.86 3.44 -1.93
C LEU A 54 -2.34 3.51 -1.52
N ASP A 55 -3.11 4.43 -2.07
CA ASP A 55 -4.57 4.52 -1.85
C ASP A 55 -5.27 3.27 -2.37
N ASP A 56 -4.93 2.81 -3.58
CA ASP A 56 -5.45 1.55 -4.15
C ASP A 56 -5.13 0.36 -3.25
N ARG A 57 -3.89 0.27 -2.75
CA ARG A 57 -3.48 -0.77 -1.80
C ARG A 57 -4.29 -0.72 -0.51
N GLN A 58 -4.50 0.47 0.05
CA GLN A 58 -5.27 0.66 1.29
C GLN A 58 -6.73 0.29 1.10
N ALA A 59 -7.33 0.60 -0.05
CA ALA A 59 -8.69 0.20 -0.39
C ALA A 59 -8.83 -1.33 -0.39
N ILE A 60 -7.89 -2.05 -1.01
CA ILE A 60 -7.89 -3.52 -1.03
C ILE A 60 -7.75 -4.10 0.38
N ILE A 61 -6.91 -3.52 1.24
CA ILE A 61 -6.76 -3.95 2.64
C ILE A 61 -8.08 -3.75 3.40
N ASN A 62 -8.75 -2.61 3.21
CA ASN A 62 -10.03 -2.33 3.85
C ASN A 62 -11.12 -3.33 3.41
N ASP A 63 -11.15 -3.69 2.12
CA ASP A 63 -12.07 -4.70 1.59
C ASP A 63 -11.78 -6.10 2.15
N LEU A 64 -10.51 -6.47 2.33
CA LEU A 64 -10.12 -7.72 2.98
C LEU A 64 -10.57 -7.75 4.44
N LEU A 65 -10.39 -6.64 5.18
CA LEU A 65 -10.85 -6.50 6.57
C LEU A 65 -12.38 -6.59 6.67
N ALA A 66 -13.12 -6.00 5.72
CA ALA A 66 -14.57 -6.09 5.68
C ALA A 66 -15.08 -7.52 5.41
N GLN A 67 -14.32 -8.30 4.62
CA GLN A 67 -14.65 -9.70 4.31
C GLN A 67 -14.21 -10.70 5.40
N ALA A 68 -13.27 -10.32 6.27
CA ALA A 68 -12.70 -11.22 7.28
C ALA A 68 -13.75 -11.95 8.15
N PRO A 69 -14.82 -11.30 8.65
CA PRO A 69 -15.84 -12.00 9.43
C PRO A 69 -16.57 -13.09 8.63
N ALA A 70 -16.86 -12.84 7.36
CA ALA A 70 -17.54 -13.82 6.49
C ALA A 70 -16.63 -15.00 6.14
N LEU A 71 -15.33 -14.76 6.02
CA LEU A 71 -14.32 -15.79 5.82
C LEU A 71 -14.15 -16.65 7.08
N GLU A 72 -14.09 -16.04 8.26
CA GLU A 72 -14.01 -16.73 9.55
C GLU A 72 -15.24 -17.63 9.78
N GLU A 73 -16.45 -17.09 9.57
CA GLU A 73 -17.70 -17.85 9.65
C GLU A 73 -17.69 -19.06 8.70
N ALA A 74 -17.24 -18.88 7.46
CA ALA A 74 -17.18 -19.95 6.46
C ALA A 74 -16.14 -21.03 6.84
N ILE A 75 -15.00 -20.63 7.39
CA ILE A 75 -13.97 -21.56 7.88
C ILE A 75 -14.51 -22.40 9.04
N ASP A 76 -15.19 -21.76 10.00
CA ASP A 76 -15.74 -22.46 11.17
C ASP A 76 -16.86 -23.42 10.78
N ALA A 77 -17.77 -22.99 9.90
CA ALA A 77 -18.82 -23.82 9.33
C ALA A 77 -18.25 -25.04 8.60
N TRP A 78 -17.16 -24.86 7.83
CA TRP A 78 -16.47 -25.94 7.14
C TRP A 78 -15.77 -26.90 8.12
N LYS A 79 -15.07 -26.38 9.13
CA LYS A 79 -14.39 -27.19 10.16
C LYS A 79 -15.35 -28.04 10.99
N ALA A 80 -16.58 -27.56 11.21
CA ALA A 80 -17.63 -28.24 11.95
C ALA A 80 -18.27 -29.42 11.19
N GLN A 81 -17.97 -29.59 9.89
CA GLN A 81 -18.57 -30.67 9.11
C GLN A 81 -18.02 -32.05 9.48
N PRO A 82 -18.89 -33.07 9.64
CA PRO A 82 -18.52 -34.42 10.08
C PRO A 82 -18.01 -35.35 8.95
N HIS A 83 -17.60 -34.81 7.81
CA HIS A 83 -17.22 -35.57 6.61
C HIS A 83 -15.72 -35.39 6.31
N PRO A 84 -15.10 -36.29 5.51
CA PRO A 84 -13.68 -36.18 5.21
C PRO A 84 -13.38 -34.81 4.60
N ARG A 85 -12.52 -34.05 5.28
CA ARG A 85 -12.11 -32.71 4.85
C ARG A 85 -11.30 -32.80 3.56
N ASP A 86 -11.57 -31.87 2.65
CA ASP A 86 -10.77 -31.69 1.45
C ASP A 86 -9.38 -31.13 1.80
N ALA A 87 -8.33 -31.93 1.56
CA ALA A 87 -6.95 -31.54 1.79
C ALA A 87 -6.51 -30.33 0.93
N MET A 88 -7.10 -30.13 -0.25
CA MET A 88 -6.78 -28.98 -1.09
C MET A 88 -7.25 -27.66 -0.45
N LEU A 89 -8.38 -27.69 0.26
CA LEU A 89 -8.92 -26.53 0.98
C LEU A 89 -8.02 -26.16 2.18
N ASP A 90 -7.52 -27.16 2.91
CA ASP A 90 -6.54 -26.96 3.99
C ASP A 90 -5.25 -26.31 3.47
N ASP A 91 -4.75 -26.76 2.31
CA ASP A 91 -3.56 -26.17 1.67
C ASP A 91 -3.81 -24.74 1.20
N GLN A 92 -4.99 -24.45 0.64
CA GLN A 92 -5.39 -23.09 0.26
C GLN A 92 -5.43 -22.15 1.47
N LEU A 93 -6.01 -22.58 2.60
CA LEU A 93 -6.03 -21.80 3.84
C LEU A 93 -4.62 -21.51 4.36
N ARG A 94 -3.75 -22.52 4.34
CA ARG A 94 -2.34 -22.36 4.77
C ARG A 94 -1.58 -21.41 3.84
N SER A 95 -1.79 -21.50 2.54
CA SER A 95 -1.17 -20.60 1.56
C SER A 95 -1.64 -19.16 1.76
N LEU A 96 -2.94 -18.97 2.02
CA LEU A 96 -3.51 -17.65 2.28
C LEU A 96 -2.92 -17.03 3.55
N ALA A 97 -2.80 -17.81 4.63
CA ALA A 97 -2.20 -17.36 5.88
C ALA A 97 -0.76 -16.87 5.68
N ARG A 98 0.05 -17.62 4.92
CA ARG A 98 1.43 -17.22 4.56
C ARG A 98 1.46 -15.93 3.74
N ALA A 99 0.52 -15.76 2.81
CA ALA A 99 0.44 -14.54 2.00
C ALA A 99 0.10 -13.31 2.87
N PHE A 100 -0.80 -13.44 3.84
CA PHE A 100 -1.07 -12.38 4.81
C PHE A 100 0.17 -12.02 5.66
N GLU A 101 0.92 -13.02 6.12
CA GLU A 101 2.17 -12.79 6.86
C GLU A 101 3.23 -12.09 6.00
N ALA A 102 3.35 -12.47 4.72
CA ALA A 102 4.26 -11.83 3.78
C ALA A 102 3.90 -10.35 3.56
N VAL A 103 2.62 -10.04 3.36
CA VAL A 103 2.14 -8.66 3.23
C VAL A 103 2.45 -7.84 4.48
N ALA A 104 2.24 -8.40 5.68
CA ALA A 104 2.50 -7.71 6.94
C ALA A 104 4.00 -7.43 7.19
N SER A 105 4.90 -8.25 6.64
CA SER A 105 6.35 -8.11 6.81
C SER A 105 7.03 -7.29 5.71
N SER A 106 6.35 -7.01 4.60
CA SER A 106 6.89 -6.34 3.41
C SER A 106 7.12 -4.83 3.55
N ASP A 107 6.60 -4.15 4.58
CA ASP A 107 6.50 -2.68 4.58
C ASP A 107 7.71 -1.93 5.16
N ALA A 108 8.55 -2.60 5.95
CA ALA A 108 9.66 -1.94 6.64
C ALA A 108 10.77 -1.35 5.72
N PRO A 109 11.09 -1.94 4.56
CA PRO A 109 12.06 -1.34 3.62
C PRO A 109 11.50 -0.12 2.88
N ALA A 110 10.27 -0.20 2.38
CA ALA A 110 9.63 0.88 1.63
C ALA A 110 9.40 2.13 2.51
N LEU A 111 8.98 1.93 3.76
CA LEU A 111 8.81 3.03 4.73
C LEU A 111 10.11 3.82 4.93
N ARG A 112 11.24 3.13 5.11
CA ARG A 112 12.54 3.78 5.29
C ARG A 112 12.97 4.58 4.06
N ARG A 113 12.69 4.11 2.84
CA ARG A 113 12.99 4.85 1.62
C ARG A 113 12.14 6.13 1.50
N CYS A 114 10.85 6.05 1.82
CA CYS A 114 9.98 7.22 1.87
C CYS A 114 10.46 8.25 2.92
N GLU A 115 10.94 7.81 4.09
CA GLU A 115 11.52 8.69 5.10
C GLU A 115 12.77 9.41 4.57
N VAL A 116 13.66 8.71 3.88
CA VAL A 116 14.86 9.30 3.26
C VAL A 116 14.48 10.32 2.18
N ALA A 117 13.53 9.99 1.31
CA ALA A 117 13.04 10.90 0.28
C ALA A 117 12.40 12.16 0.87
N ARG A 118 11.60 12.00 1.95
CA ARG A 118 11.03 13.12 2.71
C ARG A 118 12.12 14.02 3.28
N ASP A 119 13.13 13.43 3.93
CA ASP A 119 14.20 14.20 4.56
C ASP A 119 15.07 14.94 3.52
N ALA A 120 15.28 14.36 2.35
CA ALA A 120 15.90 15.02 1.20
C ALA A 120 15.08 16.22 0.72
N ALA A 121 13.77 16.04 0.48
CA ALA A 121 12.88 17.12 0.07
C ALA A 121 12.80 18.27 1.11
N LEU A 122 12.79 17.95 2.40
CA LEU A 122 12.85 18.94 3.48
C LEU A 122 14.17 19.74 3.47
N SER A 123 15.29 19.07 3.18
CA SER A 123 16.60 19.71 3.04
C SER A 123 16.61 20.69 1.86
N GLU A 124 16.06 20.28 0.70
CA GLU A 124 15.93 21.14 -0.47
C GLU A 124 15.05 22.36 -0.22
N LEU A 125 13.88 22.18 0.42
CA LEU A 125 13.01 23.29 0.82
C LEU A 125 13.72 24.26 1.76
N THR A 126 14.51 23.75 2.71
CA THR A 126 15.30 24.59 3.62
C THR A 126 16.39 25.35 2.86
N GLY A 127 17.04 24.70 1.88
CA GLY A 127 18.00 25.33 0.97
C GLY A 127 17.38 26.44 0.15
N LEU A 128 16.21 26.20 -0.46
CA LEU A 128 15.42 27.19 -1.19
C LEU A 128 15.00 28.35 -0.30
N ALA A 129 14.53 28.10 0.92
CA ALA A 129 14.16 29.14 1.86
C ALA A 129 15.36 30.05 2.20
N ARG A 130 16.55 29.46 2.43
CA ARG A 130 17.79 30.22 2.65
C ARG A 130 18.22 31.00 1.41
N ALA A 131 18.10 30.41 0.23
CA ALA A 131 18.41 31.07 -1.04
C ALA A 131 17.48 32.27 -1.26
N VAL A 132 16.18 32.13 -1.02
CA VAL A 132 15.19 33.22 -1.09
C VAL A 132 15.55 34.35 -0.13
N VAL A 133 15.90 34.04 1.12
CA VAL A 133 16.37 35.04 2.10
C VAL A 133 17.64 35.73 1.63
N ALA A 134 18.61 34.99 1.08
CA ALA A 134 19.84 35.56 0.54
C ALA A 134 19.57 36.47 -0.67
N THR A 135 18.72 36.07 -1.63
CA THR A 135 18.29 36.95 -2.74
C THR A 135 17.53 38.18 -2.24
N LYS A 136 16.74 38.09 -1.18
CA LYS A 136 16.11 39.28 -0.59
C LYS A 136 17.12 40.19 0.12
N ALA A 137 18.13 39.63 0.77
CA ALA A 137 19.15 40.38 1.48
C ALA A 137 20.18 41.04 0.55
N TYR A 138 20.52 40.40 -0.57
CA TYR A 138 21.60 40.84 -1.48
C TYR A 138 21.13 41.23 -2.90
N GLY A 139 19.88 40.93 -3.27
CA GLY A 139 19.29 41.25 -4.57
C GLY A 139 18.40 42.50 -4.57
N ALA A 140 18.23 43.17 -3.43
CA ALA A 140 17.76 44.56 -3.42
C ALA A 140 18.86 45.43 -4.03
N GLU A 141 18.49 46.33 -4.95
CA GLU A 141 19.40 47.26 -5.65
C GLU A 141 20.53 47.75 -4.73
N PRO A 142 21.77 47.84 -5.24
CA PRO A 142 22.87 48.38 -4.44
C PRO A 142 22.44 49.75 -3.91
N PRO A 143 22.60 50.05 -2.61
CA PRO A 143 22.31 51.38 -2.10
C PRO A 143 23.10 52.35 -2.97
N GLN A 144 22.41 53.32 -3.58
CA GLN A 144 23.07 54.41 -4.29
C GLN A 144 24.07 55.00 -3.30
N GLY A 145 25.35 54.67 -3.49
CA GLY A 145 26.42 55.07 -2.61
C GLY A 145 26.43 56.59 -2.48
N PRO A 146 26.96 57.14 -1.37
CA PRO A 146 27.00 58.58 -1.17
C PRO A 146 27.64 59.24 -2.39
N ARG A 147 26.87 60.12 -3.06
CA ARG A 147 27.41 61.03 -4.06
C ARG A 147 28.37 61.96 -3.32
N PHE A 148 29.64 61.59 -3.28
CA PHE A 148 30.70 62.55 -3.04
C PHE A 148 30.62 63.53 -4.20
N GLN A 149 29.97 64.67 -3.96
CA GLN A 149 30.06 65.81 -4.84
C GLN A 149 31.53 66.24 -4.82
N ASP A 150 32.16 66.11 -5.98
CA ASP A 150 33.51 66.58 -6.23
C ASP A 150 33.64 68.02 -5.73
N MET A 151 34.54 68.22 -4.77
CA MET A 151 35.11 69.54 -4.51
C MET A 151 36.06 69.84 -5.67
N GLU A 152 35.60 70.64 -6.63
CA GLU A 152 36.48 71.33 -7.58
C GLU A 152 36.18 72.83 -7.58
N GLY A 153 37.23 73.62 -7.32
CA GLY A 153 37.41 74.99 -7.84
C GLY A 153 36.97 76.15 -6.97
#